data_AF-A0AAD9DAE2-F1
#
_entry.id   AF-A0AAD9DAE2-F1
#
_cell.length_a   1.000
_cell.length_b   1.000
_cell.length_c   1.000
_cell.angle_alpha   90.00
_cell.angle_beta   90.00
_cell.angle_gamma   90.00
#
_symmetry.space_group_name_H-M   'P 1'
#
loop_
_entity.id
_entity.type
_entity.pdbx_description
1 polymer ?
#
loop_
_entity_poly.entity_id
_entity_poly.type
_entity_poly.pdbx_seq_one_letter_code
_entity_poly.pdbx_strand_id
1 'polypeptide(L)'
;NNIQKHKGVSLFSSSTLDKHPEGALFGHLFPSSPSDKGLFGRKKSPSEKTGGAVYFNTHEPFCFVTVGVQGAGKSHTSTCVLESCLVPFKPGNIVKLNSPMTSMVLHYDQNTSSICEAAGLLSPNPSIKAIPNDKAVILVSPAFYKQRKKFYGDYCVVKPLLFRWRSLTADHIKRIMRIESGENQLYVASFLNLLRGYQRQAVVPEFSDFMKQVRNVCSAGTQKGPLDQRIALLESVVAESPQNASLVGESLDLMSATKQGIHFIITDLTDPLLSKEEANGLFQVLTEQFRTLPTKGGKVLCLDEAHKYMDGVKADGLSEAIVNAARLMRHDGVRLVVSTQSPKALAPELLELVSIACLHHFHSPDWWSYLQSKLPLNQDAFERILSLNSGEAVVFATSHDLSLSANNIEGSHCLPLRIRPRITEDLGSSRRNS
;
A
#
# COMPACT_ATOMS: atom_id res chain seq x y z
N ASN A 1 25.51 24.88 -1.15
CA ASN A 1 25.96 23.70 -0.37
C ASN A 1 25.11 23.32 0.86
N ASN A 2 24.10 24.09 1.30
CA ASN A 2 23.20 23.67 2.40
C ASN A 2 22.07 22.69 2.00
N ILE A 3 21.69 22.62 0.71
CA ILE A 3 20.60 21.75 0.22
C ILE A 3 20.99 20.26 0.28
N GLN A 4 22.29 19.94 0.21
CA GLN A 4 22.77 18.54 0.28
C GLN A 4 22.65 17.92 1.68
N LYS A 5 22.70 18.70 2.77
CA LYS A 5 22.57 18.17 4.14
C LYS A 5 21.15 17.75 4.51
N HIS A 6 20.14 18.24 3.79
CA HIS A 6 18.72 17.93 4.05
C HIS A 6 18.16 16.81 3.16
N LYS A 7 18.97 16.27 2.23
CA LYS A 7 18.61 15.07 1.46
C LYS A 7 18.64 13.86 2.39
N GLY A 8 17.51 13.15 2.48
CA GLY A 8 17.39 11.92 3.27
C GLY A 8 16.86 12.07 4.70
N VAL A 9 16.38 13.25 5.10
CA VAL A 9 15.63 13.43 6.36
C VAL A 9 14.18 12.98 6.16
N SER A 10 13.68 12.10 7.04
CA SER A 10 12.32 11.55 6.95
C SER A 10 11.28 12.46 7.60
N LEU A 11 11.58 12.97 8.80
CA LEU A 11 10.72 13.89 9.56
C LEU A 11 11.45 15.19 9.93
N PHE A 12 10.78 16.32 9.91
CA PHE A 12 11.41 17.61 10.22
C PHE A 12 10.42 18.61 10.83
N SER A 13 10.95 19.66 11.46
CA SER A 13 10.14 20.70 12.11
C SER A 13 9.65 21.75 11.11
N SER A 14 8.60 22.49 11.49
CA SER A 14 8.13 23.66 10.72
C SER A 14 9.23 24.67 10.38
N SER A 15 10.25 24.81 11.24
CA SER A 15 11.35 25.77 11.07
C SER A 15 12.25 25.49 9.85
N THR A 16 12.24 24.26 9.35
CA THR A 16 13.05 23.85 8.19
C THR A 16 12.21 23.54 6.95
N LEU A 17 10.90 23.81 6.97
CA LEU A 17 9.98 23.51 5.85
C LEU A 17 10.44 24.09 4.51
N ASP A 18 10.97 25.31 4.49
CA ASP A 18 11.45 25.95 3.26
C ASP A 18 12.68 25.25 2.65
N LYS A 19 13.42 24.48 3.46
CA LYS A 19 14.58 23.70 3.02
C LYS A 19 14.20 22.37 2.35
N HIS A 20 12.93 21.96 2.47
CA HIS A 20 12.42 20.73 1.85
C HIS A 20 11.55 21.07 0.63
N PRO A 21 11.82 20.49 -0.55
CA PRO A 21 11.09 20.80 -1.78
C PRO A 21 9.63 20.32 -1.72
N GLU A 22 9.41 19.14 -1.14
CA GLU A 22 8.08 18.56 -0.92
C GLU A 22 7.98 18.08 0.52
N GLY A 23 7.02 18.64 1.24
CA GLY A 23 6.89 18.50 2.68
C GLY A 23 5.43 18.58 3.06
N ALA A 24 4.98 17.66 3.89
CA ALA A 24 3.59 17.61 4.34
C ALA A 24 3.52 17.55 5.86
N LEU A 25 2.64 18.33 6.48
CA LEU A 25 2.32 18.19 7.89
C LEU A 25 1.90 16.73 8.13
N PHE A 26 2.55 16.07 9.09
CA PHE A 26 2.24 14.69 9.45
C PHE A 26 1.42 14.63 10.74
N GLY A 27 1.74 15.53 11.67
CA GLY A 27 1.04 15.61 12.94
C GLY A 27 1.70 16.59 13.88
N HIS A 28 1.35 16.47 15.16
CA HIS A 28 1.90 17.29 16.22
C HIS A 28 2.49 16.39 17.29
N LEU A 29 3.64 16.80 17.83
CA LEU A 29 4.13 16.22 19.07
C LEU A 29 3.04 16.36 20.14
N PHE A 30 2.86 15.35 20.97
CA PHE A 30 1.92 15.43 22.09
C PHE A 30 2.61 14.91 23.36
N PRO A 31 2.32 15.51 24.53
CA PRO A 31 3.19 15.43 25.70
C PRO A 31 3.43 14.00 26.20
N SER A 32 4.68 13.71 26.55
CA SER A 32 5.17 12.46 27.12
C SER A 32 4.54 12.21 28.50
N SER A 33 3.77 11.12 28.62
CA SER A 33 3.27 10.51 29.88
C SER A 33 2.22 11.26 30.76
N PRO A 34 1.32 10.52 31.48
CA PRO A 34 0.40 11.06 32.48
C PRO A 34 1.05 11.56 33.79
N SER A 35 2.35 11.33 34.00
CA SER A 35 3.10 11.84 35.16
C SER A 35 3.27 13.36 35.14
N ASP A 36 2.92 14.01 34.03
CA ASP A 36 2.83 15.47 33.89
C ASP A 36 1.53 16.05 34.49
N LYS A 37 0.89 15.33 35.43
CA LYS A 37 0.08 15.95 36.48
C LYS A 37 1.03 16.71 37.39
N GLY A 38 1.36 17.94 36.98
CA GLY A 38 2.22 18.82 37.73
C GLY A 38 1.89 18.80 39.23
N LEU A 39 2.91 18.54 40.04
CA LEU A 39 3.04 19.33 41.26
C LEU A 39 2.82 20.79 40.85
N PHE A 40 1.89 21.46 41.51
CA PHE A 40 1.36 22.79 41.20
C PHE A 40 0.26 22.82 40.13
N GLY A 41 -0.99 22.87 40.63
CA GLY A 41 -2.25 23.02 39.88
C GLY A 41 -2.38 24.31 39.08
N ARG A 42 -1.56 24.50 38.06
CA ARG A 42 -1.74 25.53 37.04
C ARG A 42 -2.49 24.93 35.85
N LYS A 43 -3.76 25.30 35.68
CA LYS A 43 -4.53 25.00 34.47
C LYS A 43 -3.79 25.59 33.26
N LYS A 44 -3.14 24.74 32.47
CA LYS A 44 -2.57 25.12 31.17
C LYS A 44 -3.70 25.49 30.20
N SER A 45 -3.47 26.54 29.42
CA SER A 45 -4.39 27.08 28.42
C SER A 45 -4.64 26.07 27.27
N PRO A 46 -5.77 26.17 26.52
CA PRO A 46 -6.08 25.22 25.44
C PRO A 46 -5.01 25.15 24.33
N SER A 47 -4.23 26.21 24.12
CA SER A 47 -3.15 26.29 23.14
C SER A 47 -1.84 25.62 23.58
N GLU A 48 -1.69 25.24 24.85
CA GLU A 48 -0.50 24.57 25.38
C GLU A 48 -0.59 23.03 25.32
N LYS A 49 -1.66 22.47 24.72
CA LYS A 49 -1.88 21.01 24.63
C LYS A 49 -1.32 20.36 23.36
N THR A 50 -0.98 21.14 22.34
CA THR A 50 -0.42 20.64 21.06
C THR A 50 1.06 20.99 21.00
N GLY A 51 1.91 19.98 20.98
CA GLY A 51 3.35 20.15 20.78
C GLY A 51 3.68 20.56 19.34
N GLY A 52 4.98 20.73 19.08
CA GLY A 52 5.49 21.22 17.80
C GLY A 52 4.99 20.42 16.60
N ALA A 53 4.68 21.12 15.51
CA ALA A 53 4.29 20.51 14.24
C ALA A 53 5.45 19.70 13.63
N VAL A 54 5.15 18.48 13.22
CA VAL A 54 6.09 17.56 12.57
C VAL A 54 5.65 17.34 11.14
N TYR A 55 6.60 17.54 10.23
CA TYR A 55 6.42 17.39 8.80
C TYR A 55 7.13 16.14 8.31
N PHE A 56 6.59 15.59 7.24
CA PHE A 56 7.04 14.41 6.55
C PHE A 56 7.56 14.77 5.16
N ASN A 57 8.73 14.26 4.82
CA ASN A 57 9.37 14.47 3.53
C ASN A 57 8.80 13.50 2.50
N THR A 58 7.93 14.00 1.62
CA THR A 58 7.37 13.21 0.52
C THR A 58 8.26 13.21 -0.72
N HIS A 59 9.31 14.04 -0.79
CA HIS A 59 10.17 14.15 -1.97
C HIS A 59 11.05 12.91 -2.21
N GLU A 60 11.57 12.33 -1.13
CA GLU A 60 12.46 11.18 -1.21
C GLU A 60 11.65 9.86 -1.14
N PRO A 61 12.09 8.79 -1.85
CA PRO A 61 11.57 7.44 -1.64
C PRO A 61 11.69 6.99 -0.18
N PHE A 62 10.59 6.47 0.38
CA PHE A 62 10.52 6.01 1.76
C PHE A 62 9.80 4.65 1.86
N CYS A 63 10.09 3.92 2.94
CA CYS A 63 9.31 2.78 3.38
C CYS A 63 8.62 3.14 4.70
N PHE A 64 7.29 3.31 4.64
CA PHE A 64 6.44 3.70 5.75
C PHE A 64 5.61 2.49 6.19
N VAL A 65 5.69 2.12 7.46
CA VAL A 65 4.90 1.04 8.05
C VAL A 65 4.02 1.61 9.14
N THR A 66 2.75 1.20 9.20
CA THR A 66 1.87 1.50 10.33
C THR A 66 1.21 0.25 10.89
N VAL A 67 1.24 0.15 12.23
CA VAL A 67 0.81 -1.03 12.99
C VAL A 67 -0.09 -0.60 14.15
N GLY A 68 -1.02 -1.46 14.57
CA GLY A 68 -2.00 -1.16 15.61
C GLY A 68 -3.26 -2.03 15.50
N VAL A 69 -4.05 -2.14 16.56
CA VAL A 69 -5.32 -2.87 16.51
C VAL A 69 -6.37 -2.17 15.65
N GLN A 70 -7.46 -2.87 15.30
CA GLN A 70 -8.60 -2.26 14.60
C GLN A 70 -9.11 -1.01 15.36
N GLY A 71 -9.41 0.07 14.63
CA GLY A 71 -9.87 1.34 15.22
C GLY A 71 -8.78 2.21 15.85
N ALA A 72 -7.52 1.76 15.91
CA ALA A 72 -6.42 2.53 16.53
C ALA A 72 -5.97 3.76 15.72
N GLY A 73 -6.32 3.85 14.43
CA GLY A 73 -5.96 5.00 13.56
C GLY A 73 -4.94 4.68 12.44
N LYS A 74 -4.60 3.40 12.23
CA LYS A 74 -3.70 2.96 11.15
C LYS A 74 -4.14 3.40 9.75
N SER A 75 -5.35 3.03 9.35
CA SER A 75 -5.90 3.31 8.03
C SER A 75 -6.00 4.82 7.77
N HIS A 76 -6.40 5.58 8.80
CA HIS A 76 -6.35 7.06 8.79
C HIS A 76 -4.94 7.56 8.52
N THR A 77 -3.93 7.01 9.21
CA THR A 77 -2.53 7.40 9.02
C THR A 77 -2.04 7.09 7.61
N SER A 78 -2.26 5.88 7.12
CA SER A 78 -1.91 5.49 5.74
C SER A 78 -2.57 6.40 4.71
N THR A 79 -3.83 6.75 4.94
CA THR A 79 -4.59 7.67 4.08
C THR A 79 -4.07 9.10 4.16
N CYS A 80 -3.66 9.60 5.34
CA CYS A 80 -2.97 10.89 5.48
C CYS A 80 -1.62 10.92 4.73
N VAL A 81 -0.87 9.81 4.74
CA VAL A 81 0.37 9.68 3.97
C VAL A 81 0.09 9.66 2.46
N LEU A 82 -0.93 8.92 2.03
CA LEU A 82 -1.39 8.92 0.63
C LEU A 82 -1.83 10.32 0.19
N GLU A 83 -2.67 10.99 0.98
CA GLU A 83 -3.12 12.36 0.73
C GLU A 83 -1.94 13.32 0.57
N SER A 84 -0.91 13.17 1.41
CA SER A 84 0.33 13.97 1.35
C SER A 84 1.12 13.76 0.05
N CYS A 85 0.92 12.63 -0.64
CA CYS A 85 1.56 12.31 -1.91
C CYS A 85 0.67 12.57 -3.14
N LEU A 86 -0.64 12.82 -2.94
CA LEU A 86 -1.63 12.90 -4.01
C LEU A 86 -2.32 14.26 -4.12
N VAL A 87 -2.48 14.98 -3.02
CA VAL A 87 -3.30 16.19 -2.96
C VAL A 87 -2.43 17.41 -2.63
N PRO A 88 -2.00 18.18 -3.64
CA PRO A 88 -1.34 19.46 -3.41
C PRO A 88 -2.24 20.41 -2.61
N PHE A 89 -1.80 20.83 -1.42
CA PHE A 89 -2.59 21.70 -0.55
C PHE A 89 -1.70 22.70 0.21
N LYS A 90 -1.38 23.80 -0.47
CA LYS A 90 -0.52 24.87 0.07
C LYS A 90 -1.11 25.69 1.23
N PRO A 91 -2.43 25.92 1.36
CA PRO A 91 -2.97 26.69 2.48
C PRO A 91 -2.54 26.12 3.83
N GLY A 92 -2.14 27.00 4.75
CA GLY A 92 -1.67 26.59 6.08
C GLY A 92 -0.39 25.73 6.05
N ASN A 93 0.33 25.68 4.93
CA ASN A 93 1.52 24.86 4.73
C ASN A 93 1.30 23.36 4.96
N ILE A 94 0.08 22.83 4.79
CA ILE A 94 -0.20 21.43 5.14
C ILE A 94 0.43 20.45 4.15
N VAL A 95 0.37 20.69 2.83
CA VAL A 95 1.00 19.82 1.81
C VAL A 95 1.65 20.66 0.71
N LYS A 96 2.99 20.73 0.74
CA LYS A 96 3.81 21.24 -0.35
C LYS A 96 4.14 20.07 -1.28
N LEU A 97 3.41 19.96 -2.37
CA LEU A 97 3.59 18.93 -3.41
C LEU A 97 3.57 19.61 -4.77
N ASN A 98 4.54 19.31 -5.64
CA ASN A 98 4.64 19.95 -6.96
C ASN A 98 3.59 19.41 -7.93
N SER A 99 3.38 18.09 -7.90
CA SER A 99 2.40 17.39 -8.72
C SER A 99 1.95 16.10 -8.02
N PRO A 100 0.70 15.66 -8.19
CA PRO A 100 0.24 14.36 -7.71
C PRO A 100 1.16 13.22 -8.19
N MET A 101 1.51 12.32 -7.28
CA MET A 101 2.21 11.08 -7.62
C MET A 101 1.23 10.07 -8.22
N THR A 102 1.74 9.11 -9.00
CA THR A 102 0.93 7.95 -9.37
C THR A 102 0.89 6.99 -8.17
N SER A 103 -0.29 6.62 -7.72
CA SER A 103 -0.48 5.72 -6.59
C SER A 103 -1.28 4.48 -6.96
N MET A 104 -0.92 3.37 -6.31
CA MET A 104 -1.69 2.13 -6.34
C MET A 104 -1.90 1.64 -4.91
N VAL A 105 -3.15 1.45 -4.52
CA VAL A 105 -3.54 0.84 -3.24
C VAL A 105 -3.94 -0.60 -3.48
N LEU A 106 -3.39 -1.53 -2.72
CA LEU A 106 -3.77 -2.93 -2.70
C LEU A 106 -4.69 -3.18 -1.51
N HIS A 107 -5.91 -3.64 -1.78
CA HIS A 107 -6.91 -3.93 -0.76
C HIS A 107 -7.62 -5.26 -1.06
N TYR A 108 -7.78 -6.09 -0.04
CA TYR A 108 -8.47 -7.37 -0.13
C TYR A 108 -9.22 -7.66 1.16
N ASP A 109 -10.43 -8.19 1.02
CA ASP A 109 -11.27 -8.66 2.12
C ASP A 109 -12.22 -9.75 1.62
N GLN A 110 -12.60 -10.68 2.48
CA GLN A 110 -13.69 -11.63 2.19
C GLN A 110 -15.06 -11.06 2.58
N ASN A 111 -15.09 -10.08 3.49
CA ASN A 111 -16.29 -9.37 3.84
C ASN A 111 -16.66 -8.39 2.71
N THR A 112 -17.73 -8.70 1.99
CA THR A 112 -18.24 -7.88 0.87
C THR A 112 -18.76 -6.51 1.29
N SER A 113 -19.00 -6.30 2.59
CA SER A 113 -19.36 -5.00 3.16
C SER A 113 -18.14 -4.14 3.50
N SER A 114 -16.93 -4.68 3.33
CA SER A 114 -15.70 -3.94 3.55
C SER A 114 -15.48 -2.91 2.44
N ILE A 115 -15.06 -1.71 2.86
CA ILE A 115 -14.67 -0.61 1.98
C ILE A 115 -13.18 -0.37 2.15
N CYS A 116 -12.48 -0.15 1.06
CA CYS A 116 -11.12 0.37 1.13
C CYS A 116 -11.17 1.80 1.66
N GLU A 117 -10.61 2.06 2.84
CA GLU A 117 -10.67 3.38 3.47
C GLU A 117 -10.02 4.48 2.61
N ALA A 118 -9.03 4.12 1.78
CA ALA A 118 -8.41 5.03 0.82
C ALA A 118 -9.41 5.57 -0.22
N ALA A 119 -10.52 4.86 -0.50
CA ALA A 119 -11.59 5.36 -1.36
C ALA A 119 -12.25 6.64 -0.80
N GLY A 120 -12.12 6.89 0.51
CA GLY A 120 -12.52 8.15 1.14
C GLY A 120 -11.82 9.38 0.54
N LEU A 121 -10.61 9.22 -0.04
CA LEU A 121 -9.89 10.31 -0.71
C LEU A 121 -10.58 10.82 -1.98
N LEU A 122 -11.51 10.04 -2.54
CA LEU A 122 -12.32 10.43 -3.70
C LEU A 122 -13.46 11.36 -3.34
N SER A 123 -13.72 11.55 -2.05
CA SER A 123 -14.83 12.37 -1.58
C SER A 123 -14.36 13.80 -1.40
N PRO A 124 -14.84 14.73 -2.25
CA PRO A 124 -14.35 16.10 -2.25
C PRO A 124 -14.81 16.82 -0.99
N ASN A 125 -13.88 17.49 -0.30
CA ASN A 125 -14.27 18.54 0.63
C ASN A 125 -14.81 19.72 -0.20
N PRO A 126 -15.96 20.33 0.12
CA PRO A 126 -16.48 21.49 -0.61
C PRO A 126 -15.47 22.64 -0.73
N SER A 127 -14.56 22.76 0.25
CA SER A 127 -13.51 23.78 0.28
C SER A 127 -12.23 23.33 -0.44
N ILE A 128 -12.07 22.05 -0.74
CA ILE A 128 -10.83 21.44 -1.25
C ILE A 128 -11.18 20.34 -2.25
N LYS A 129 -11.01 20.63 -3.54
CA LYS A 129 -11.05 19.60 -4.58
C LYS A 129 -9.82 18.69 -4.39
N ALA A 130 -10.04 17.50 -3.82
CA ALA A 130 -8.99 16.51 -3.54
C ALA A 130 -8.48 15.87 -4.84
N ILE A 131 -9.01 14.70 -5.21
CA ILE A 131 -8.66 13.98 -6.44
C ILE A 131 -9.87 14.03 -7.37
N PRO A 132 -9.76 14.60 -8.59
CA PRO A 132 -10.86 14.58 -9.55
C PRO A 132 -11.27 13.14 -9.90
N ASN A 133 -12.57 12.88 -10.03
CA ASN A 133 -13.09 11.53 -10.31
C ASN A 133 -12.52 10.91 -11.61
N ASP A 134 -12.22 11.72 -12.62
CA ASP A 134 -11.61 11.28 -13.88
C ASP A 134 -10.11 10.97 -13.77
N LYS A 135 -9.51 11.20 -12.59
CA LYS A 135 -8.12 10.91 -12.28
C LYS A 135 -7.94 9.75 -11.31
N ALA A 136 -9.04 9.08 -10.94
CA ALA A 136 -9.05 7.94 -10.08
C ALA A 136 -9.83 6.75 -10.67
N VAL A 137 -9.44 5.54 -10.28
CA VAL A 137 -10.15 4.31 -10.66
C VAL A 137 -10.04 3.26 -9.56
N ILE A 138 -11.12 2.52 -9.36
CA ILE A 138 -11.14 1.30 -8.54
C ILE A 138 -11.18 0.11 -9.48
N LEU A 139 -10.08 -0.66 -9.50
CA LEU A 139 -9.94 -1.91 -10.23
C LEU A 139 -10.38 -3.05 -9.31
N VAL A 140 -11.30 -3.90 -9.79
CA VAL A 140 -11.89 -4.98 -8.98
C VAL A 140 -11.79 -6.32 -9.69
N SER A 141 -11.99 -7.41 -8.94
CA SER A 141 -12.11 -8.77 -9.50
C SER A 141 -13.12 -8.78 -10.66
N PRO A 142 -12.78 -9.35 -11.84
CA PRO A 142 -13.70 -9.49 -12.97
C PRO A 142 -15.00 -10.23 -12.59
N ALA A 143 -14.88 -11.27 -11.78
CA ALA A 143 -16.00 -12.11 -11.36
C ALA A 143 -17.01 -11.36 -10.47
N PHE A 144 -16.53 -10.39 -9.68
CA PHE A 144 -17.33 -9.63 -8.73
C PHE A 144 -17.53 -8.15 -9.12
N TYR A 145 -17.23 -7.82 -10.38
CA TYR A 145 -17.24 -6.45 -10.89
C TYR A 145 -18.59 -5.75 -10.71
N LYS A 146 -19.70 -6.38 -11.10
CA LYS A 146 -21.04 -5.77 -11.06
C LYS A 146 -21.46 -5.43 -9.63
N GLN A 147 -21.14 -6.30 -8.69
CA GLN A 147 -21.45 -6.14 -7.27
C GLN A 147 -20.62 -5.00 -6.67
N ARG A 148 -19.31 -4.95 -6.93
CA ARG A 148 -18.45 -3.86 -6.45
C ARG A 148 -18.80 -2.52 -7.12
N LYS A 149 -19.12 -2.50 -8.41
CA LYS A 149 -19.63 -1.29 -9.10
C LYS A 149 -20.88 -0.74 -8.42
N LYS A 150 -21.83 -1.62 -8.06
CA LYS A 150 -23.03 -1.22 -7.30
C LYS A 150 -22.71 -0.75 -5.89
N PHE A 151 -21.79 -1.42 -5.19
CA PHE A 151 -21.37 -1.08 -3.82
C PHE A 151 -20.75 0.32 -3.75
N TYR A 152 -19.83 0.61 -4.66
CA TYR A 152 -19.16 1.91 -4.74
C TYR A 152 -20.04 2.99 -5.38
N GLY A 153 -21.03 2.64 -6.21
CA GLY A 153 -21.94 3.62 -6.81
C GLY A 153 -21.25 4.63 -7.72
N ASP A 154 -21.89 5.78 -7.93
CA ASP A 154 -21.49 6.74 -8.98
C ASP A 154 -20.40 7.74 -8.56
N TYR A 155 -19.97 7.72 -7.29
CA TYR A 155 -18.96 8.66 -6.81
C TYR A 155 -17.53 8.30 -7.25
N CYS A 156 -17.30 7.10 -7.78
CA CYS A 156 -16.00 6.70 -8.32
C CYS A 156 -16.13 5.83 -9.58
N VAL A 157 -15.06 5.81 -10.37
CA VAL A 157 -15.00 4.98 -11.57
C VAL A 157 -14.55 3.58 -11.19
N VAL A 158 -15.43 2.59 -11.32
CA VAL A 158 -15.13 1.18 -11.07
C VAL A 158 -14.99 0.41 -12.38
N LYS A 159 -13.90 -0.36 -12.51
CA LYS A 159 -13.53 -1.11 -13.72
C LYS A 159 -13.07 -2.53 -13.35
N PRO A 160 -13.36 -3.57 -14.14
CA PRO A 160 -12.78 -4.89 -13.93
C PRO A 160 -11.28 -4.87 -14.26
N LEU A 161 -10.48 -5.48 -13.39
CA LEU A 161 -9.04 -5.68 -13.60
C LEU A 161 -8.84 -6.83 -14.58
N LEU A 162 -8.41 -6.54 -15.81
CA LEU A 162 -7.98 -7.55 -16.76
C LEU A 162 -6.57 -7.25 -17.26
N PHE A 163 -5.67 -8.21 -17.11
CA PHE A 163 -4.32 -8.12 -17.66
C PHE A 163 -4.35 -8.32 -19.16
N ARG A 164 -3.53 -7.55 -19.88
CA ARG A 164 -3.26 -7.77 -21.29
C ARG A 164 -2.27 -8.91 -21.43
N TRP A 165 -2.59 -9.93 -22.21
CA TRP A 165 -1.73 -11.09 -22.43
C TRP A 165 -0.29 -10.69 -22.81
N ARG A 166 -0.14 -9.71 -23.71
CA ARG A 166 1.16 -9.20 -24.16
C ARG A 166 1.98 -8.46 -23.08
N SER A 167 1.36 -8.12 -21.96
CA SER A 167 2.01 -7.48 -20.80
C SER A 167 2.44 -8.47 -19.71
N LEU A 168 2.07 -9.75 -19.85
CA LEU A 168 2.39 -10.79 -18.87
C LEU A 168 3.71 -11.47 -19.23
N THR A 169 4.63 -11.51 -18.26
CA THR A 169 5.85 -12.30 -18.37
C THR A 169 5.56 -13.76 -18.00
N ALA A 170 6.48 -14.67 -18.33
CA ALA A 170 6.39 -16.06 -17.86
C ALA A 170 6.28 -16.17 -16.34
N ASP A 171 6.89 -15.24 -15.61
CA ASP A 171 6.83 -15.19 -14.15
C ASP A 171 5.45 -14.72 -13.66
N HIS A 172 4.88 -13.66 -14.28
CA HIS A 172 3.52 -13.22 -13.96
C HIS A 172 2.50 -14.34 -14.18
N ILE A 173 2.63 -15.08 -15.28
CA ILE A 173 1.74 -16.20 -15.62
C ILE A 173 1.81 -17.28 -14.54
N LYS A 174 3.00 -17.65 -14.06
CA LYS A 174 3.16 -18.62 -12.96
C LYS A 174 2.47 -18.16 -11.68
N ARG A 175 2.60 -16.88 -11.33
CA ARG A 175 2.01 -16.29 -10.12
C ARG A 175 0.47 -16.31 -10.19
N ILE A 176 -0.11 -15.94 -11.33
CA ILE A 176 -1.57 -16.00 -11.57
C ILE A 176 -2.06 -17.45 -11.50
N MET A 177 -1.32 -18.38 -12.11
CA MET A 177 -1.65 -19.81 -12.06
C MET A 177 -1.36 -20.46 -10.70
N ARG A 178 -0.69 -19.76 -9.78
CA ARG A 178 -0.24 -20.29 -8.48
C ARG A 178 0.63 -21.55 -8.62
N ILE A 179 1.62 -21.47 -9.50
CA ILE A 179 2.64 -22.51 -9.69
C ILE A 179 3.81 -22.24 -8.74
N GLU A 180 4.05 -23.15 -7.79
CA GLU A 180 5.11 -22.98 -6.79
C GLU A 180 6.48 -23.44 -7.29
N SER A 181 7.54 -22.82 -6.76
CA SER A 181 8.93 -23.21 -7.05
C SER A 181 9.22 -24.58 -6.43
N GLY A 182 9.32 -25.62 -7.28
CA GLY A 182 9.58 -26.99 -6.84
C GLY A 182 8.42 -27.96 -7.08
N GLU A 183 7.27 -27.48 -7.58
CA GLU A 183 6.22 -28.37 -8.09
C GLU A 183 6.74 -29.14 -9.31
N ASN A 184 7.17 -30.39 -9.09
CA ASN A 184 7.63 -31.34 -10.12
C ASN A 184 6.47 -31.94 -10.92
N GLN A 185 5.39 -31.19 -11.14
CA GLN A 185 4.25 -31.66 -11.93
C GLN A 185 4.61 -31.55 -13.41
N LEU A 186 4.52 -32.66 -14.15
CA LEU A 186 4.95 -32.77 -15.54
C LEU A 186 4.24 -31.76 -16.47
N TYR A 187 2.99 -31.37 -16.18
CA TYR A 187 2.30 -30.34 -16.95
C TYR A 187 2.90 -28.94 -16.73
N VAL A 188 3.40 -28.63 -15.52
CA VAL A 188 4.11 -27.38 -15.24
C VAL A 188 5.38 -27.33 -16.07
N ALA A 189 6.15 -28.42 -16.10
CA ALA A 189 7.35 -28.50 -16.92
C ALA A 189 7.04 -28.30 -18.41
N SER A 190 5.97 -28.93 -18.91
CA SER A 190 5.51 -28.80 -20.29
C SER A 190 5.07 -27.37 -20.64
N PHE A 191 4.28 -26.76 -19.75
CA PHE A 191 3.83 -25.37 -19.86
C PHE A 191 5.01 -24.39 -19.91
N LEU A 192 5.97 -24.54 -19.00
CA LEU A 192 7.16 -23.69 -18.94
C LEU A 192 8.08 -23.90 -20.14
N ASN A 193 8.17 -25.12 -20.68
CA ASN A 193 8.94 -25.39 -21.89
C ASN A 193 8.32 -24.71 -23.12
N LEU A 194 7.00 -24.69 -23.24
CA LEU A 194 6.31 -23.91 -24.27
C LEU A 194 6.61 -22.41 -24.14
N LEU A 195 6.47 -21.84 -22.93
CA LEU A 195 6.81 -20.43 -22.69
C LEU A 195 8.27 -20.10 -23.04
N ARG A 196 9.21 -20.97 -22.65
CA ARG A 196 10.64 -20.82 -23.00
C ARG A 196 10.88 -20.87 -24.51
N GLY A 197 10.13 -21.70 -25.24
CA GLY A 197 10.19 -21.78 -26.70
C GLY A 197 9.85 -20.44 -27.36
N TYR A 198 8.71 -19.86 -26.97
CA TYR A 198 8.29 -18.53 -27.44
C TYR A 198 9.28 -17.42 -27.05
N GLN A 199 9.80 -17.47 -25.82
CA GLN A 199 10.80 -16.52 -25.35
C GLN A 199 12.09 -16.59 -26.17
N ARG A 200 12.57 -17.80 -26.53
CA ARG A 200 13.76 -17.97 -27.39
C ARG A 200 13.57 -17.42 -28.80
N GLN A 201 12.33 -17.45 -29.30
CA GLN A 201 11.98 -16.91 -30.61
C GLN A 201 11.64 -15.42 -30.58
N ALA A 202 11.61 -14.80 -29.40
CA ALA A 202 11.12 -13.43 -29.19
C ALA A 202 9.71 -13.19 -29.78
N VAL A 203 8.85 -14.22 -29.73
CA VAL A 203 7.47 -14.18 -30.22
C VAL A 203 6.52 -14.29 -29.02
N VAL A 204 5.46 -13.47 -29.01
CA VAL A 204 4.33 -13.64 -28.09
C VAL A 204 3.19 -14.27 -28.87
N PRO A 205 2.78 -15.52 -28.58
CA PRO A 205 1.67 -16.16 -29.28
C PRO A 205 0.35 -15.48 -28.94
N GLU A 206 -0.67 -15.63 -29.80
CA GLU A 206 -2.03 -15.26 -29.40
C GLU A 206 -2.53 -16.15 -28.26
N PHE A 207 -3.28 -15.56 -27.33
CA PHE A 207 -3.67 -16.23 -26.08
C PHE A 207 -4.41 -17.55 -26.33
N SER A 208 -5.39 -17.53 -27.24
CA SER A 208 -6.18 -18.73 -27.57
C SER A 208 -5.33 -19.86 -28.16
N ASP A 209 -4.32 -19.52 -28.96
CA ASP A 209 -3.50 -20.51 -29.64
C ASP A 209 -2.47 -21.11 -28.67
N PHE A 210 -1.91 -20.28 -27.79
CA PHE A 210 -1.08 -20.75 -26.70
C PHE A 210 -1.84 -21.72 -25.78
N MET A 211 -3.07 -21.37 -25.37
CA MET A 211 -3.88 -22.24 -24.51
C MET A 211 -4.29 -23.54 -25.19
N LYS A 212 -4.57 -23.53 -26.50
CA LYS A 212 -4.79 -24.77 -27.27
C LYS A 212 -3.54 -25.65 -27.28
N GLN A 213 -2.37 -25.08 -27.52
CA GLN A 213 -1.11 -25.83 -27.52
C GLN A 213 -0.81 -26.44 -26.14
N VAL A 214 -0.99 -25.67 -25.07
CA VAL A 214 -0.83 -26.17 -23.70
C VAL A 214 -1.73 -27.37 -23.42
N ARG A 215 -3.03 -27.26 -23.75
CA ARG A 215 -4.00 -28.35 -23.56
C ARG A 215 -3.65 -29.58 -24.41
N ASN A 216 -3.15 -29.39 -25.62
CA ASN A 216 -2.72 -30.47 -26.51
C ASN A 216 -1.45 -31.17 -26.02
N VAL A 217 -0.48 -30.43 -25.48
CA VAL A 217 0.75 -31.04 -24.94
C VAL A 217 0.46 -31.80 -23.65
N CYS A 218 -0.50 -31.32 -22.86
CA CYS A 218 -0.85 -31.92 -21.57
C CYS A 218 -2.09 -32.83 -21.65
N SER A 219 -2.47 -33.28 -22.85
CA SER A 219 -3.70 -34.06 -23.08
C SER A 219 -3.66 -35.50 -22.57
N ALA A 220 -2.52 -35.97 -22.05
CA ALA A 220 -2.33 -37.33 -21.59
C ALA A 220 -2.64 -37.51 -20.09
N GLY A 221 -3.64 -38.35 -19.77
CA GLY A 221 -3.82 -38.98 -18.46
C GLY A 221 -4.29 -38.08 -17.31
N THR A 222 -3.82 -38.40 -16.09
CA THR A 222 -4.22 -37.80 -14.80
C THR A 222 -3.83 -36.32 -14.62
N GLN A 223 -3.12 -35.72 -15.57
CA GLN A 223 -2.60 -34.33 -15.48
C GLN A 223 -3.58 -33.27 -15.99
N LYS A 224 -4.61 -33.67 -16.74
CA LYS A 224 -5.56 -32.74 -17.35
C LYS A 224 -6.34 -31.92 -16.32
N GLY A 225 -6.86 -32.58 -15.28
CA GLY A 225 -7.67 -31.93 -14.24
C GLY A 225 -6.93 -30.80 -13.51
N PRO A 226 -5.76 -31.05 -12.89
CA PRO A 226 -4.97 -30.01 -12.23
C PRO A 226 -4.57 -28.86 -13.16
N LEU A 227 -4.15 -29.16 -14.40
CA LEU A 227 -3.81 -28.12 -15.36
C LEU A 227 -5.03 -27.24 -15.72
N ASP A 228 -6.19 -27.84 -15.98
CA ASP A 228 -7.40 -27.11 -16.34
C ASP A 228 -7.83 -26.15 -15.23
N GLN A 229 -7.67 -26.54 -13.95
CA GLN A 229 -7.89 -25.65 -12.81
C GLN A 229 -6.95 -24.44 -12.83
N ARG A 230 -5.66 -24.67 -13.08
CA ARG A 230 -4.63 -23.60 -13.12
C ARG A 230 -4.84 -22.67 -14.32
N ILE A 231 -5.21 -23.23 -15.47
CA ILE A 231 -5.58 -22.48 -16.67
C ILE A 231 -6.82 -21.61 -16.41
N ALA A 232 -7.82 -22.11 -15.68
CA ALA A 232 -9.00 -21.34 -15.34
C ALA A 232 -8.66 -20.07 -14.52
N LEU A 233 -7.66 -20.14 -13.63
CA LEU A 233 -7.15 -18.96 -12.90
C LEU A 233 -6.56 -17.91 -13.85
N LEU A 234 -5.85 -18.34 -14.89
CA LEU A 234 -5.29 -17.42 -15.88
C LEU A 234 -6.39 -16.85 -16.79
N GLU A 235 -7.31 -17.70 -17.27
CA GLU A 235 -8.43 -17.30 -18.11
C GLU A 235 -9.40 -16.34 -17.43
N SER A 236 -9.50 -16.37 -16.10
CA SER A 236 -10.41 -15.47 -15.35
C SER A 236 -9.92 -14.02 -15.31
N VAL A 237 -8.61 -13.76 -15.48
CA VAL A 237 -8.03 -12.41 -15.36
C VAL A 237 -7.34 -11.89 -16.62
N VAL A 238 -7.22 -12.69 -17.69
CA VAL A 238 -6.66 -12.23 -18.98
C VAL A 238 -7.76 -11.66 -19.88
N ALA A 239 -7.54 -10.47 -20.43
CA ALA A 239 -8.51 -9.77 -21.28
C ALA A 239 -8.84 -10.54 -22.56
N GLU A 240 -7.85 -11.17 -23.18
CA GLU A 240 -7.97 -11.94 -24.41
C GLU A 240 -8.62 -13.32 -24.20
N SER A 241 -8.99 -13.66 -22.96
CA SER A 241 -9.76 -14.87 -22.66
C SER A 241 -11.21 -14.75 -23.15
N PRO A 242 -11.76 -15.80 -23.80
CA PRO A 242 -13.18 -15.83 -24.17
C PRO A 242 -14.13 -15.60 -22.99
N GLN A 243 -13.73 -16.01 -21.78
CA GLN A 243 -14.51 -15.81 -20.55
C GLN A 243 -14.77 -14.33 -20.25
N ASN A 244 -13.83 -13.47 -20.67
CA ASN A 244 -13.84 -12.04 -20.39
C ASN A 244 -14.34 -11.18 -21.54
N ALA A 245 -14.78 -11.77 -22.65
CA ALA A 245 -15.19 -11.04 -23.86
C ALA A 245 -16.21 -9.92 -23.60
N SER A 246 -17.14 -10.15 -22.67
CA SER A 246 -18.15 -9.15 -22.29
C SER A 246 -17.60 -7.99 -21.44
N LEU A 247 -16.45 -8.17 -20.78
CA LEU A 247 -15.83 -7.20 -19.89
C LEU A 247 -14.70 -6.41 -20.56
N VAL A 248 -14.13 -6.88 -21.66
CA VAL A 248 -12.93 -6.26 -22.30
C VAL A 248 -13.12 -4.77 -22.56
N GLY A 249 -14.28 -4.37 -23.09
CA GLY A 249 -14.59 -2.96 -23.40
C GLY A 249 -14.75 -2.07 -22.16
N GLU A 250 -15.09 -2.66 -21.01
CA GLU A 250 -15.20 -1.95 -19.74
C GLU A 250 -13.95 -2.07 -18.87
N SER A 251 -13.03 -3.00 -19.17
CA SER A 251 -11.85 -3.30 -18.38
C SER A 251 -10.74 -2.26 -18.47
N LEU A 252 -9.83 -2.30 -17.50
CA LEU A 252 -8.65 -1.45 -17.47
C LEU A 252 -7.46 -2.18 -16.85
N ASP A 253 -6.28 -2.00 -17.42
CA ASP A 253 -4.98 -2.40 -16.83
C ASP A 253 -4.19 -1.17 -16.36
N LEU A 254 -3.11 -1.39 -15.59
CA LEU A 254 -2.31 -0.30 -15.02
C LEU A 254 -1.70 0.63 -16.09
N MET A 255 -1.25 0.06 -17.20
CA MET A 255 -0.65 0.83 -18.30
C MET A 255 -1.68 1.71 -19.00
N SER A 256 -2.87 1.20 -19.27
CA SER A 256 -3.95 2.00 -19.87
C SER A 256 -4.45 3.06 -18.91
N ALA A 257 -4.57 2.74 -17.61
CA ALA A 257 -4.96 3.72 -16.59
C ALA A 257 -4.00 4.93 -16.57
N THR A 258 -2.70 4.68 -16.49
CA THR A 258 -1.69 5.75 -16.49
C THR A 258 -1.63 6.54 -17.80
N LYS A 259 -1.81 5.88 -18.96
CA LYS A 259 -1.93 6.57 -20.27
C LYS A 259 -3.15 7.49 -20.33
N GLN A 260 -4.24 7.16 -19.64
CA GLN A 260 -5.43 8.01 -19.50
C GLN A 260 -5.23 9.16 -18.49
N GLY A 261 -4.05 9.24 -17.85
CA GLY A 261 -3.76 10.27 -16.85
C GLY A 261 -4.33 10.00 -15.46
N ILE A 262 -4.81 8.77 -15.21
CA ILE A 262 -5.23 8.33 -13.88
C ILE A 262 -3.97 8.19 -13.01
N HIS A 263 -4.02 8.80 -11.83
CA HIS A 263 -2.91 8.77 -10.87
C HIS A 263 -3.31 8.26 -9.48
N PHE A 264 -4.59 7.95 -9.25
CA PHE A 264 -5.02 7.24 -8.05
C PHE A 264 -5.74 5.95 -8.41
N ILE A 265 -5.07 4.83 -8.20
CA ILE A 265 -5.57 3.50 -8.54
C ILE A 265 -5.80 2.74 -7.24
N ILE A 266 -7.00 2.23 -7.01
CA ILE A 266 -7.27 1.28 -5.92
C ILE A 266 -7.54 -0.06 -6.56
N THR A 267 -6.70 -1.05 -6.29
CA THR A 267 -6.98 -2.44 -6.63
C THR A 267 -7.67 -3.09 -5.44
N ASP A 268 -8.99 -3.11 -5.50
CA ASP A 268 -9.86 -3.72 -4.49
C ASP A 268 -10.31 -5.11 -4.97
N LEU A 269 -9.63 -6.13 -4.45
CA LEU A 269 -9.92 -7.53 -4.73
C LEU A 269 -10.87 -8.14 -3.69
N THR A 270 -11.71 -7.34 -3.03
CA THR A 270 -12.80 -7.87 -2.18
C THR A 270 -13.79 -8.67 -3.01
N ASP A 271 -13.74 -9.98 -2.85
CA ASP A 271 -14.53 -10.97 -3.58
C ASP A 271 -14.67 -12.23 -2.71
N PRO A 272 -15.89 -12.68 -2.39
CA PRO A 272 -16.11 -13.83 -1.50
C PRO A 272 -15.63 -15.16 -2.11
N LEU A 273 -15.39 -15.21 -3.42
CA LEU A 273 -14.91 -16.40 -4.14
C LEU A 273 -13.42 -16.35 -4.46
N LEU A 274 -12.74 -15.23 -4.17
CA LEU A 274 -11.30 -15.09 -4.35
C LEU A 274 -10.59 -15.46 -3.05
N SER A 275 -9.72 -16.47 -3.10
CA SER A 275 -8.91 -16.86 -1.96
C SER A 275 -7.79 -15.85 -1.69
N LYS A 276 -7.26 -15.90 -0.46
CA LYS A 276 -6.13 -15.08 -0.01
C LYS A 276 -4.93 -15.23 -0.95
N GLU A 277 -4.64 -16.47 -1.34
CA GLU A 277 -3.47 -16.82 -2.14
C GLU A 277 -3.63 -16.42 -3.61
N GLU A 278 -4.86 -16.44 -4.16
CA GLU A 278 -5.14 -15.90 -5.49
C GLU A 278 -4.98 -14.37 -5.50
N ALA A 279 -5.56 -13.67 -4.52
CA ALA A 279 -5.39 -12.22 -4.39
C ALA A 279 -3.91 -11.84 -4.25
N ASN A 280 -3.16 -12.60 -3.44
CA ASN A 280 -1.73 -12.44 -3.27
C ASN A 280 -0.98 -12.58 -4.61
N GLY A 281 -1.24 -13.63 -5.40
CA GLY A 281 -0.63 -13.82 -6.73
C GLY A 281 -0.91 -12.66 -7.69
N LEU A 282 -2.14 -12.13 -7.70
CA LEU A 282 -2.52 -10.97 -8.50
C LEU A 282 -1.80 -9.69 -8.04
N PHE A 283 -1.68 -9.49 -6.71
CA PHE A 283 -0.93 -8.38 -6.12
C PHE A 283 0.56 -8.44 -6.41
N GLN A 284 1.16 -9.63 -6.52
CA GLN A 284 2.56 -9.77 -6.94
C GLN A 284 2.75 -9.23 -8.37
N VAL A 285 1.88 -9.64 -9.30
CA VAL A 285 1.93 -9.16 -10.70
C VAL A 285 1.74 -7.65 -10.76
N LEU A 286 0.74 -7.12 -10.06
CA LEU A 286 0.48 -5.69 -10.02
C LEU A 286 1.65 -4.91 -9.42
N THR A 287 2.28 -5.42 -8.36
CA THR A 287 3.45 -4.80 -7.73
C THR A 287 4.61 -4.70 -8.72
N GLU A 288 4.91 -5.77 -9.44
CA GLU A 288 6.01 -5.80 -10.43
C GLU A 288 5.71 -4.88 -11.63
N GLN A 289 4.49 -4.91 -12.15
CA GLN A 289 4.06 -4.01 -13.23
C GLN A 289 4.10 -2.54 -12.78
N PHE A 290 3.65 -2.24 -11.55
CA PHE A 290 3.63 -0.88 -11.03
C PHE A 290 5.03 -0.30 -10.81
N ARG A 291 5.98 -1.11 -10.34
CA ARG A 291 7.38 -0.68 -10.16
C ARG A 291 8.00 -0.22 -11.49
N THR A 292 7.79 -0.97 -12.55
CA THR A 292 8.33 -0.70 -13.89
C THR A 292 7.45 0.25 -14.72
N LEU A 293 6.31 0.66 -14.18
CA LEU A 293 5.35 1.52 -14.86
C LEU A 293 5.96 2.90 -15.16
N PRO A 294 5.95 3.35 -16.43
CA PRO A 294 6.37 4.71 -16.78
C PRO A 294 5.38 5.74 -16.22
N THR A 295 5.87 6.65 -15.38
CA THR A 295 5.06 7.72 -14.77
C THR A 295 5.76 9.07 -14.94
N LYS A 296 4.98 10.16 -14.95
CA LYS A 296 5.52 11.53 -15.06
C LYS A 296 6.18 12.03 -13.77
N GLY A 297 5.85 11.42 -12.63
CA GLY A 297 6.37 11.76 -11.32
C GLY A 297 6.61 10.52 -10.46
N GLY A 298 6.78 10.73 -9.16
CA GLY A 298 6.97 9.65 -8.19
C GLY A 298 5.81 8.65 -8.16
N LYS A 299 6.10 7.46 -7.63
CA LYS A 299 5.12 6.40 -7.42
C LYS A 299 4.89 6.15 -5.93
N VAL A 300 3.66 5.80 -5.55
CA VAL A 300 3.32 5.36 -4.18
C VAL A 300 2.58 4.03 -4.24
N LEU A 301 3.17 2.98 -3.69
CA LEU A 301 2.52 1.69 -3.50
C LEU A 301 2.04 1.60 -2.06
N CYS A 302 0.73 1.45 -1.86
CA CYS A 302 0.12 1.32 -0.54
C CYS A 302 -0.51 -0.06 -0.38
N LEU A 303 -0.18 -0.74 0.71
CA LEU A 303 -0.74 -2.03 1.09
C LEU A 303 -1.65 -1.80 2.29
N ASP A 304 -2.95 -1.90 2.06
CA ASP A 304 -3.94 -1.74 3.12
C ASP A 304 -4.23 -3.08 3.79
N GLU A 305 -4.31 -3.10 5.12
CA GLU A 305 -4.57 -4.29 5.94
C GLU A 305 -3.75 -5.54 5.53
N ALA A 306 -2.45 -5.38 5.30
CA ALA A 306 -1.57 -6.37 4.67
C ALA A 306 -1.64 -7.81 5.25
N HIS A 307 -1.85 -7.95 6.57
CA HIS A 307 -2.10 -9.25 7.21
C HIS A 307 -3.26 -10.08 6.62
N LYS A 308 -4.19 -9.48 5.87
CA LYS A 308 -5.25 -10.20 5.16
C LYS A 308 -4.75 -11.01 3.98
N TYR A 309 -3.62 -10.63 3.37
CA TYR A 309 -3.10 -11.26 2.14
C TYR A 309 -1.59 -11.53 2.14
N MET A 310 -0.86 -11.15 3.20
CA MET A 310 0.54 -11.52 3.44
C MET A 310 0.67 -12.38 4.69
N ASP A 311 1.76 -13.12 4.81
CA ASP A 311 2.12 -13.88 6.02
C ASP A 311 3.52 -13.57 6.56
N GLY A 312 4.29 -12.73 5.85
CA GLY A 312 5.63 -12.31 6.26
C GLY A 312 6.73 -13.32 5.96
N VAL A 313 6.43 -14.42 5.25
CA VAL A 313 7.44 -15.39 4.79
C VAL A 313 7.63 -15.32 3.28
N LYS A 314 8.83 -15.60 2.80
CA LYS A 314 9.15 -15.56 1.35
C LYS A 314 8.26 -16.49 0.52
N ALA A 315 7.77 -17.57 1.11
CA ALA A 315 6.92 -18.54 0.45
C ALA A 315 5.56 -17.95 0.02
N ASP A 316 5.07 -16.86 0.64
CA ASP A 316 3.84 -16.20 0.17
C ASP A 316 4.02 -15.44 -1.15
N GLY A 317 5.26 -15.26 -1.62
CA GLY A 317 5.65 -14.53 -2.83
C GLY A 317 5.45 -13.02 -2.78
N LEU A 318 4.34 -12.50 -2.23
CA LEU A 318 4.09 -11.06 -2.13
C LEU A 318 5.02 -10.38 -1.13
N SER A 319 5.33 -11.00 0.01
CA SER A 319 6.33 -10.50 0.95
C SER A 319 7.69 -10.33 0.28
N GLU A 320 8.10 -11.28 -0.56
CA GLU A 320 9.33 -11.15 -1.37
C GLU A 320 9.22 -10.01 -2.39
N ALA A 321 8.10 -9.91 -3.12
CA ALA A 321 7.88 -8.84 -4.10
C ALA A 321 7.92 -7.44 -3.45
N ILE A 322 7.35 -7.29 -2.26
CA ILE A 322 7.34 -6.04 -1.49
C ILE A 322 8.72 -5.71 -0.91
N VAL A 323 9.45 -6.70 -0.38
CA VAL A 323 10.86 -6.51 0.02
C VAL A 323 11.70 -6.05 -1.17
N ASN A 324 11.51 -6.66 -2.35
CA ASN A 324 12.20 -6.26 -3.57
C ASN A 324 11.81 -4.84 -4.01
N ALA A 325 10.53 -4.47 -3.88
CA ALA A 325 10.06 -3.11 -4.11
C ALA A 325 10.77 -2.11 -3.17
N ALA A 326 10.88 -2.43 -1.88
CA ALA A 326 11.57 -1.61 -0.90
C ALA A 326 13.08 -1.49 -1.18
N ARG A 327 13.75 -2.58 -1.56
CA ARG A 327 15.18 -2.57 -1.93
C ARG A 327 15.48 -1.67 -3.14
N LEU A 328 14.57 -1.67 -4.11
CA LEU A 328 14.73 -0.94 -5.37
C LEU A 328 13.97 0.41 -5.38
N MET A 329 13.37 0.82 -4.27
CA MET A 329 12.49 1.98 -4.17
C MET A 329 13.14 3.29 -4.67
N ARG A 330 14.45 3.46 -4.43
CA ARG A 330 15.21 4.64 -4.88
C ARG A 330 15.47 4.65 -6.38
N HIS A 331 15.74 3.47 -6.96
CA HIS A 331 15.92 3.31 -8.40
C HIS A 331 14.59 3.48 -9.14
N ASP A 332 13.52 2.88 -8.62
CA ASP A 332 12.21 2.86 -9.26
C ASP A 332 11.38 4.13 -8.98
N GLY A 333 11.86 5.01 -8.09
CA GLY A 333 11.15 6.22 -7.66
C GLY A 333 9.85 5.93 -6.89
N VAL A 334 9.80 4.78 -6.21
CA VAL A 334 8.62 4.26 -5.50
C VAL A 334 8.71 4.61 -4.02
N ARG A 335 7.58 4.96 -3.41
CA ARG A 335 7.39 5.02 -1.96
C ARG A 335 6.48 3.89 -1.56
N LEU A 336 6.80 3.22 -0.47
CA LEU A 336 6.02 2.12 0.06
C LEU A 336 5.29 2.55 1.32
N VAL A 337 3.99 2.28 1.40
CA VAL A 337 3.16 2.46 2.58
C VAL A 337 2.53 1.12 2.92
N VAL A 338 2.72 0.61 4.13
CA VAL A 338 2.15 -0.68 4.55
C VAL A 338 1.38 -0.49 5.84
N SER A 339 0.09 -0.78 5.80
CA SER A 339 -0.81 -0.80 6.95
C SER A 339 -1.07 -2.24 7.36
N THR A 340 -0.93 -2.58 8.64
CA THR A 340 -1.27 -3.92 9.12
C THR A 340 -1.71 -3.95 10.57
N GLN A 341 -2.62 -4.85 10.92
CA GLN A 341 -2.92 -5.12 12.33
C GLN A 341 -1.84 -5.97 12.99
N SER A 342 -1.37 -6.98 12.27
CA SER A 342 -0.35 -7.91 12.75
C SER A 342 1.00 -7.56 12.12
N PRO A 343 2.02 -7.12 12.89
CA PRO A 343 3.34 -6.87 12.35
C PRO A 343 4.04 -8.15 11.90
N LYS A 344 3.64 -9.33 12.40
CA LYS A 344 4.18 -10.63 11.96
C LYS A 344 3.88 -10.93 10.48
N ALA A 345 2.92 -10.24 9.87
CA ALA A 345 2.65 -10.35 8.43
C ALA A 345 3.67 -9.59 7.55
N LEU A 346 4.60 -8.86 8.15
CA LEU A 346 5.67 -8.15 7.45
C LEU A 346 6.92 -9.02 7.47
N ALA A 347 7.64 -9.09 6.36
CA ALA A 347 8.92 -9.80 6.35
C ALA A 347 9.95 -9.08 7.26
N PRO A 348 10.81 -9.81 7.97
CA PRO A 348 11.91 -9.21 8.74
C PRO A 348 12.78 -8.26 7.91
N GLU A 349 13.10 -8.66 6.67
CA GLU A 349 13.89 -7.84 5.75
C GLU A 349 13.16 -6.56 5.32
N LEU A 350 11.82 -6.52 5.35
CA LEU A 350 11.06 -5.30 5.09
C LEU A 350 11.21 -4.33 6.25
N LEU A 351 11.12 -4.81 7.49
CA LEU A 351 11.28 -3.99 8.69
C LEU A 351 12.66 -3.32 8.77
N GLU A 352 13.71 -4.02 8.33
CA GLU A 352 15.07 -3.47 8.24
C GLU A 352 15.22 -2.33 7.22
N LEU A 353 14.29 -2.22 6.25
CA LEU A 353 14.27 -1.17 5.23
C LEU A 353 13.35 0.02 5.61
N VAL A 354 12.64 -0.08 6.73
CA VAL A 354 11.68 0.94 7.16
C VAL A 354 12.38 2.27 7.44
N SER A 355 11.88 3.33 6.81
CA SER A 355 12.29 4.70 7.07
C SER A 355 11.48 5.32 8.21
N ILE A 356 10.19 4.99 8.28
CA ILE A 356 9.27 5.45 9.32
C ILE A 356 8.36 4.28 9.74
N ALA A 357 8.32 3.98 11.03
CA ALA A 357 7.32 3.08 11.62
C ALA A 357 6.39 3.88 12.53
N CYS A 358 5.10 3.91 12.20
CA CYS A 358 4.05 4.58 12.96
C CYS A 358 3.24 3.54 13.75
N LEU A 359 3.55 3.42 15.04
CA LEU A 359 3.00 2.41 15.94
C LEU A 359 1.83 3.02 16.73
N HIS A 360 0.61 2.67 16.34
CA HIS A 360 -0.62 2.98 17.09
C HIS A 360 -0.81 1.98 18.24
N HIS A 361 -1.87 2.19 19.02
CA HIS A 361 -2.25 1.30 20.11
C HIS A 361 -2.30 -0.19 19.68
N PHE A 362 -1.57 -1.05 20.39
CA PHE A 362 -1.71 -2.50 20.41
C PHE A 362 -1.25 -3.06 21.75
N HIS A 363 -1.69 -4.27 22.08
CA HIS A 363 -1.46 -4.87 23.41
C HIS A 363 -0.65 -6.16 23.39
N SER A 364 -0.27 -6.68 22.22
CA SER A 364 0.45 -7.95 22.09
C SER A 364 1.95 -7.80 22.40
N PRO A 365 2.48 -8.46 23.46
CA PRO A 365 3.92 -8.48 23.73
C PRO A 365 4.71 -9.18 22.63
N ASP A 366 4.15 -10.22 22.02
CA ASP A 366 4.70 -10.91 20.86
C ASP A 366 4.95 -9.97 19.67
N TRP A 367 3.99 -9.08 19.39
CA TRP A 367 4.12 -8.08 18.34
C TRP A 367 5.21 -7.06 18.67
N TRP A 368 5.30 -6.65 19.93
CA TRP A 368 6.35 -5.79 20.43
C TRP A 368 7.74 -6.43 20.26
N SER A 369 7.94 -7.65 20.76
CA SER A 369 9.22 -8.36 20.65
C SER A 369 9.63 -8.57 19.19
N TYR A 370 8.68 -8.86 18.31
CA TYR A 370 8.94 -8.96 16.87
C TYR A 370 9.42 -7.63 16.28
N LEU A 371 8.73 -6.52 16.54
CA LEU A 371 9.12 -5.19 16.07
C LEU A 371 10.48 -4.75 16.64
N GLN A 372 10.70 -4.95 17.94
CA GLN A 372 11.93 -4.60 18.64
C GLN A 372 13.15 -5.40 18.13
N SER A 373 12.93 -6.61 17.62
CA SER A 373 14.02 -7.41 17.03
C SER A 373 14.58 -6.84 15.71
N LYS A 374 13.88 -5.86 15.11
CA LYS A 374 14.22 -5.28 13.80
C LYS A 374 14.31 -3.76 13.80
N LEU A 375 13.64 -3.11 14.74
CA LEU A 375 13.62 -1.66 14.91
C LEU A 375 14.26 -1.31 16.27
N PRO A 376 15.04 -0.22 16.37
CA PRO A 376 15.70 0.18 17.61
C PRO A 376 14.71 0.84 18.59
N LEU A 377 13.72 0.06 19.04
CA LEU A 377 12.65 0.50 19.94
C LEU A 377 13.04 0.25 21.40
N ASN A 378 12.80 1.24 22.26
CA ASN A 378 13.04 1.15 23.70
C ASN A 378 11.78 0.68 24.45
N GLN A 379 11.94 0.18 25.68
CA GLN A 379 10.82 -0.37 26.45
C GLN A 379 9.76 0.70 26.80
N ASP A 380 10.18 1.94 27.05
CA ASP A 380 9.30 3.08 27.36
C ASP A 380 8.26 3.30 26.25
N ALA A 381 8.65 3.12 24.98
CA ALA A 381 7.75 3.21 23.84
C ALA A 381 6.63 2.15 23.88
N PHE A 382 6.86 0.96 24.45
CA PHE A 382 5.78 -0.03 24.58
C PHE A 382 4.75 0.37 25.63
N GLU A 383 5.20 0.84 26.78
CA GLU A 383 4.31 1.37 27.83
C GLU A 383 3.47 2.53 27.28
N ARG A 384 4.10 3.38 26.46
CA ARG A 384 3.41 4.45 25.76
C ARG A 384 2.37 3.93 24.78
N ILE A 385 2.73 2.95 23.93
CA ILE A 385 1.83 2.33 22.94
C ILE A 385 0.55 1.81 23.61
N LEU A 386 0.65 1.19 24.78
CA LEU A 386 -0.50 0.68 25.55
C LEU A 386 -1.46 1.78 26.01
N SER A 387 -1.00 3.03 26.09
CA SER A 387 -1.78 4.19 26.57
C SER A 387 -2.33 5.09 25.47
N LEU A 388 -2.04 4.80 24.20
CA LEU A 388 -2.41 5.63 23.06
C LEU A 388 -3.92 5.62 22.81
N ASN A 389 -4.49 6.80 22.56
CA ASN A 389 -5.85 6.92 22.01
C ASN A 389 -5.84 6.75 20.48
N SER A 390 -7.03 6.62 19.90
CA SER A 390 -7.16 6.57 18.44
C SER A 390 -6.59 7.83 17.77
N GLY A 391 -5.73 7.63 16.77
CA GLY A 391 -5.04 8.72 16.07
C GLY A 391 -3.75 9.22 16.76
N GLU A 392 -3.40 8.64 17.91
CA GLU A 392 -2.11 8.84 18.57
C GLU A 392 -1.18 7.66 18.27
N ALA A 393 0.10 7.95 18.05
CA ALA A 393 1.10 6.96 17.70
C ALA A 393 2.46 7.27 18.34
N VAL A 394 3.25 6.22 18.57
CA VAL A 394 4.70 6.34 18.71
C VAL A 394 5.31 6.14 17.33
N VAL A 395 6.05 7.14 16.86
CA VAL A 395 6.63 7.16 15.51
C VAL A 395 8.13 7.03 15.59
N PHE A 396 8.64 5.91 15.11
CA PHE A 396 10.05 5.71 14.84
C PHE A 396 10.41 6.31 13.47
N ALA A 397 11.51 7.06 13.39
CA ALA A 397 12.09 7.51 12.13
C ALA A 397 13.61 7.34 12.11
N THR A 398 14.14 6.75 11.03
CA THR A 398 15.58 6.53 10.85
C THR A 398 16.38 7.82 10.80
N SER A 399 15.76 8.91 10.33
CA SER A 399 16.35 10.24 10.25
C SER A 399 15.30 11.32 10.53
N HIS A 400 15.61 12.26 11.40
CA HIS A 400 14.77 13.44 11.62
C HIS A 400 15.59 14.69 11.97
N ASP A 401 15.01 15.85 11.71
CA ASP A 401 15.53 17.19 12.05
C ASP A 401 14.54 17.90 12.98
N LEU A 402 14.42 17.37 14.20
CA LEU A 402 13.55 17.87 15.25
C LEU A 402 14.36 18.32 16.46
N SER A 403 14.13 19.55 16.91
CA SER A 403 14.66 20.05 18.18
C SER A 403 13.84 19.43 19.32
N LEU A 404 14.24 18.24 19.77
CA LEU A 404 13.62 17.57 20.91
C LEU A 404 14.08 18.24 22.21
N SER A 405 13.13 18.72 23.02
CA SER A 405 13.44 19.12 24.40
C SER A 405 13.91 17.89 25.20
N ALA A 406 14.74 18.11 26.23
CA ALA A 406 15.27 17.05 27.09
C ALA A 406 14.21 16.15 27.79
N ASN A 407 12.92 16.47 27.67
CA ASN A 407 11.80 15.66 28.18
C ASN A 407 11.09 14.81 27.09
N ASN A 408 11.56 14.83 25.84
CA ASN A 408 11.08 13.98 24.73
C ASN A 408 12.02 12.77 24.55
N ILE A 409 12.38 12.11 25.64
CA ILE A 409 13.32 10.99 25.60
C ILE A 409 12.54 9.69 25.49
N GLU A 410 12.12 9.35 24.28
CA GLU A 410 12.06 7.94 23.89
C GLU A 410 13.15 7.71 22.84
N GLY A 411 14.39 7.60 23.33
CA GLY A 411 15.55 7.10 22.59
C GLY A 411 15.84 7.77 21.25
N SER A 412 16.00 9.09 21.18
CA SER A 412 16.35 9.92 20.01
C SER A 412 15.52 9.76 18.72
N HIS A 413 15.02 8.59 18.34
CA HIS A 413 14.37 8.27 17.08
C HIS A 413 12.87 7.93 17.21
N CYS A 414 12.34 7.75 18.43
CA CYS A 414 10.91 7.52 18.68
C CYS A 414 10.23 8.79 19.18
N LEU A 415 9.10 9.13 18.57
CA LEU A 415 8.41 10.40 18.74
C LEU A 415 6.93 10.18 19.02
N PRO A 416 6.37 10.66 20.14
CA PRO A 416 4.92 10.63 20.35
C PRO A 416 4.26 11.67 19.43
N LEU A 417 3.47 11.20 18.46
CA LEU A 417 2.73 12.05 17.53
C LEU A 417 1.22 11.81 17.61
N ARG A 418 0.46 12.91 17.56
CA ARG A 418 -0.95 12.88 17.17
C ARG A 418 -1.01 13.18 15.68
N ILE A 419 -1.53 12.21 14.91
CA ILE A 419 -1.62 12.31 13.46
C ILE A 419 -2.61 13.41 13.10
N ARG A 420 -2.28 14.21 12.08
CA ARG A 420 -3.18 15.29 11.65
C ARG A 420 -4.53 14.75 11.16
N PRO A 421 -5.61 15.55 11.25
CA PRO A 421 -6.84 15.27 10.52
C PRO A 421 -6.60 15.20 9.00
N ARG A 422 -7.48 14.49 8.28
CA ARG A 422 -7.48 14.50 6.81
C ARG A 422 -7.95 15.85 6.28
N ILE A 423 -7.47 16.20 5.10
CA ILE A 423 -7.87 17.42 4.37
C ILE A 423 -9.23 17.18 3.68
N THR A 424 -9.48 15.93 3.26
CA THR A 424 -10.75 15.49 2.67
C THR A 424 -11.94 15.61 3.63
N GLU A 425 -13.16 15.62 3.06
CA GLU A 425 -14.42 15.99 3.74
C GLU A 425 -14.68 15.24 5.05
N ASP A 426 -14.27 13.98 5.10
CA ASP A 426 -14.50 13.11 6.24
C ASP A 426 -13.60 13.39 7.43
N LEU A 427 -12.55 14.23 7.32
CA LEU A 427 -11.61 14.59 8.40
C LEU A 427 -10.95 13.38 9.12
N GLY A 428 -11.17 12.15 8.66
CA GLY A 428 -10.80 10.93 9.38
C GLY A 428 -11.96 10.11 9.97
N SER A 429 -13.22 10.55 9.90
CA SER A 429 -14.36 9.75 10.34
C SER A 429 -14.52 8.54 9.42
N SER A 430 -14.42 7.33 9.99
CA SER A 430 -14.75 6.11 9.26
C SER A 430 -16.20 6.22 8.79
N ARG A 431 -16.42 6.10 7.47
CA ARG A 431 -17.79 6.00 6.93
C ARG A 431 -18.43 4.77 7.56
N ARG A 432 -19.45 4.97 8.39
CA ARG A 432 -20.36 3.89 8.75
C ARG A 432 -21.13 3.56 7.48
N ASN A 433 -21.14 2.30 7.09
CA ASN A 433 -22.04 1.82 6.05
C ASN A 433 -23.47 2.19 6.48
N SER A 434 -24.10 3.12 5.78
CA SER A 434 -25.50 3.51 5.94
C SER A 434 -26.42 2.50 5.29
#